data_AF-A0A2K1JDI4-F1
#
_entry.id   AF-A0A2K1JDI4-F1
#
_cell.length_a   1.000
_cell.length_b   1.000
_cell.length_c   1.000
_cell.angle_alpha   90.00
_cell.angle_beta   90.00
_cell.angle_gamma   90.00
#
_symmetry.space_group_name_H-M   'P 1'
#
loop_
_entity.id
_entity.type
_entity.pdbx_description
1 polymer ?
#
loop_
_entity_poly.entity_id
_entity_poly.type
_entity_poly.pdbx_seq_one_letter_code
_entity_poly.pdbx_strand_id
1 'polypeptide(L)'
;MADAALRTRALSLYRSLMRSSRTWPGPPKEKQYIYEEAYILFRRNQHLNDPDEIAKKIDEGEKRYQIAWHYKIPYPRVHNLPLGAFIEKPETEYQIPSQEMGSLDDDLDDLPGLSKSRRCKILQ
;
A
#
# COMPACT_ATOMS: atom_id res chain seq x y z
N MET A 1 13.66 -26.65 -27.32
CA MET A 1 12.57 -25.74 -27.76
C MET A 1 11.76 -25.18 -26.58
N ALA A 2 11.49 -25.96 -25.51
CA ALA A 2 10.79 -25.48 -24.32
C ALA A 2 11.44 -24.26 -23.65
N ASP A 3 12.77 -24.23 -23.54
CA ASP A 3 13.52 -23.13 -22.92
C ASP A 3 13.34 -21.78 -23.65
N ALA A 4 13.36 -21.78 -24.99
CA ALA A 4 13.13 -20.57 -25.79
C ALA A 4 11.71 -20.00 -25.61
N ALA A 5 10.71 -20.89 -25.47
CA ALA A 5 9.33 -20.49 -25.18
C ALA A 5 9.20 -19.88 -23.77
N LEU A 6 9.80 -20.51 -22.76
CA LEU A 6 9.83 -19.99 -21.38
C LEU A 6 10.52 -18.63 -21.30
N ARG A 7 11.67 -18.47 -21.96
CA ARG A 7 12.38 -17.19 -22.07
C ARG A 7 11.49 -16.11 -22.67
N THR A 8 10.75 -16.42 -23.73
CA THR A 8 9.85 -15.48 -24.40
C THR A 8 8.70 -15.06 -23.48
N ARG A 9 8.11 -16.02 -22.76
CA ARG A 9 7.05 -15.76 -21.77
C ARG A 9 7.55 -14.90 -20.62
N ALA A 10 8.72 -15.21 -20.05
CA ALA A 10 9.36 -14.41 -18.99
C ALA A 10 9.61 -12.96 -19.43
N LEU A 11 10.17 -12.76 -20.63
CA LEU A 11 10.42 -11.42 -21.16
C LEU A 11 9.12 -10.66 -21.49
N SER A 12 8.07 -11.35 -21.92
CA SER A 12 6.75 -10.76 -22.12
C SER A 12 6.17 -10.26 -20.80
N LEU A 13 6.21 -11.09 -19.76
CA LEU A 13 5.78 -10.73 -18.40
C LEU A 13 6.57 -9.51 -17.88
N TYR A 14 7.89 -9.51 -18.00
CA TYR A 14 8.74 -8.40 -17.59
C TYR A 14 8.34 -7.08 -18.27
N ARG A 15 8.14 -7.09 -19.60
CA ARG A 15 7.70 -5.90 -20.34
C ARG A 15 6.32 -5.42 -19.87
N SER A 16 5.39 -6.33 -19.60
CA SER A 16 4.06 -5.99 -19.10
C SER A 16 4.12 -5.35 -17.71
N LEU A 17 4.98 -5.84 -16.80
CA LEU A 17 5.24 -5.22 -15.51
C LEU A 17 5.84 -3.83 -15.65
N MET A 18 6.83 -3.66 -16.53
CA MET A 18 7.48 -2.37 -16.80
C MET A 18 6.53 -1.35 -17.44
N ARG A 19 5.58 -1.78 -18.28
CA ARG A 19 4.52 -0.90 -18.76
C ARG A 19 3.57 -0.52 -17.62
N SER A 20 3.21 -1.51 -16.80
CA SER A 20 2.27 -1.31 -15.69
C SER A 20 2.80 -0.37 -14.64
N SER A 21 4.10 -0.39 -14.31
CA SER A 21 4.68 0.60 -13.40
C SER A 21 4.51 2.04 -13.88
N ARG A 22 4.43 2.27 -15.21
CA ARG A 22 4.19 3.61 -15.80
C ARG A 22 2.70 3.96 -15.83
N THR A 23 1.86 3.01 -16.21
CA THR A 23 0.40 3.20 -16.41
C THR A 23 -0.43 2.95 -15.15
N TRP A 24 0.19 2.60 -14.04
CA TRP A 24 -0.52 2.32 -12.79
C TRP A 24 -1.35 3.54 -12.33
N PRO A 25 -2.60 3.35 -11.90
CA PRO A 25 -3.47 4.45 -11.48
C PRO A 25 -3.18 4.99 -10.06
N GLY A 26 -2.19 4.46 -9.35
CA GLY A 26 -1.83 4.84 -7.98
C GLY A 26 -0.75 5.92 -7.84
N PRO A 27 -0.40 6.29 -6.60
CA PRO A 27 0.63 7.29 -6.29
C PRO A 27 2.02 6.92 -6.85
N PRO A 28 2.93 7.90 -7.00
CA PRO A 28 4.29 7.66 -7.53
C PRO A 28 5.08 6.59 -6.77
N LYS A 29 4.88 6.48 -5.44
CA LYS A 29 5.53 5.45 -4.61
C LYS A 29 5.16 4.03 -5.03
N GLU A 30 3.90 3.80 -5.41
CA GLU A 30 3.44 2.49 -5.88
C GLU A 30 4.04 2.16 -7.25
N LYS A 31 4.10 3.15 -8.15
CA LYS A 31 4.76 3.01 -9.45
C LYS A 31 6.21 2.60 -9.32
N GLN A 32 6.94 3.30 -8.44
CA GLN A 32 8.33 3.00 -8.13
C GLN A 32 8.47 1.61 -7.53
N TYR A 33 7.61 1.24 -6.58
CA TYR A 33 7.61 -0.09 -5.98
C TYR A 33 7.44 -1.20 -7.02
N ILE A 34 6.46 -1.09 -7.94
CA ILE A 34 6.26 -2.08 -9.01
C ILE A 34 7.52 -2.23 -9.87
N TYR A 35 8.16 -1.11 -10.22
CA TYR A 35 9.37 -1.10 -11.02
C TYR A 35 10.54 -1.79 -10.29
N GLU A 36 10.82 -1.38 -9.06
CA GLU A 36 11.95 -1.89 -8.27
C GLU A 36 11.78 -3.38 -7.96
N GLU A 37 10.60 -3.77 -7.48
CA GLU A 37 10.29 -5.17 -7.16
C GLU A 37 10.45 -6.07 -8.39
N ALA A 38 9.87 -5.69 -9.53
CA ALA A 38 10.00 -6.45 -10.77
C ALA A 38 11.47 -6.52 -11.24
N TYR A 39 12.20 -5.40 -11.20
CA TYR A 39 13.62 -5.39 -11.56
C TYR A 39 14.44 -6.33 -10.67
N ILE A 40 14.29 -6.23 -9.35
CA ILE A 40 15.03 -7.01 -8.36
C ILE A 40 14.74 -8.50 -8.54
N LEU A 41 13.46 -8.90 -8.66
CA LEU A 41 13.09 -10.31 -8.79
C LEU A 41 13.61 -10.94 -10.08
N PHE A 42 13.53 -10.24 -11.21
CA PHE A 42 14.05 -10.75 -12.49
C PHE A 42 15.58 -10.83 -12.49
N ARG A 43 16.28 -9.86 -11.89
CA ARG A 43 17.73 -9.90 -11.75
C ARG A 43 18.19 -11.02 -10.83
N ARG A 44 17.50 -11.23 -9.70
CA ARG A 44 17.78 -12.33 -8.77
C ARG A 44 17.63 -13.70 -9.42
N ASN A 45 16.63 -13.86 -10.27
CA ASN A 45 16.30 -15.13 -10.93
C ASN A 45 17.02 -15.36 -12.27
N GLN A 46 17.94 -14.47 -12.68
CA GLN A 46 18.56 -14.53 -14.01
C GLN A 46 19.44 -15.77 -14.25
N HIS A 47 19.89 -16.42 -13.18
CA HIS A 47 20.77 -17.60 -13.20
C HIS A 47 20.01 -18.92 -12.97
N LEU A 48 18.67 -18.89 -12.93
CA LEU A 48 17.87 -20.11 -12.86
C LEU A 48 18.01 -20.87 -14.19
N ASN A 49 18.37 -22.16 -14.08
CA ASN A 49 18.55 -23.05 -15.23
C ASN A 49 17.50 -24.18 -15.28
N ASP A 50 16.79 -24.43 -14.16
CA ASP A 50 15.76 -25.45 -14.11
C ASP A 50 14.46 -24.94 -14.79
N PRO A 51 14.01 -25.57 -15.89
CA PRO A 51 12.81 -25.14 -16.60
C PRO A 51 11.54 -25.19 -15.73
N ASP A 52 11.45 -26.12 -14.79
CA ASP A 52 10.26 -26.25 -13.93
C ASP A 52 10.17 -25.12 -12.91
N GLU A 53 11.31 -24.72 -12.34
CA GLU A 53 11.39 -23.55 -11.47
C GLU A 53 11.09 -22.25 -12.22
N ILE A 54 11.62 -22.10 -13.44
CA ILE A 54 11.34 -20.94 -14.29
C ILE A 54 9.83 -20.84 -14.57
N ALA A 55 9.20 -21.95 -14.95
CA ALA A 55 7.75 -21.98 -15.20
C ALA A 55 6.94 -21.58 -13.95
N LYS A 56 7.28 -22.14 -12.79
CA LYS A 56 6.64 -21.79 -11.51
C LYS A 56 6.79 -20.29 -11.18
N LYS A 57 7.97 -19.71 -11.40
CA LYS A 57 8.21 -18.29 -11.15
C LYS A 57 7.46 -17.37 -12.10
N ILE A 58 7.32 -17.76 -13.37
CA ILE A 58 6.49 -17.04 -14.34
C ILE A 58 5.03 -17.08 -13.90
N ASP A 59 4.51 -18.26 -13.56
CA ASP A 59 3.12 -18.43 -13.11
C ASP A 59 2.82 -17.63 -11.83
N GLU A 60 3.76 -17.64 -10.86
CA GLU A 60 3.69 -16.82 -9.65
C GLU A 60 3.59 -15.33 -9.99
N GLY A 61 4.45 -14.84 -10.89
CA GLY A 61 4.46 -13.44 -11.33
C GLY A 61 3.20 -13.02 -12.08
N GLU A 62 2.67 -13.88 -12.96
CA GLU A 62 1.41 -13.64 -13.68
C GLU A 62 0.21 -13.58 -12.73
N LYS A 63 0.13 -14.49 -11.75
CA LYS A 63 -0.91 -14.47 -10.71
C LYS A 63 -0.83 -13.18 -9.89
N ARG A 64 0.38 -12.81 -9.43
CA ARG A 64 0.59 -11.56 -8.67
C ARG A 64 0.19 -10.34 -9.49
N TYR A 65 0.53 -10.32 -10.77
CA TYR A 65 0.15 -9.26 -11.70
C TYR A 65 -1.37 -9.12 -11.85
N GLN A 66 -2.09 -10.22 -12.07
CA GLN A 66 -3.54 -10.23 -12.19
C GLN A 66 -4.22 -9.76 -10.90
N ILE A 67 -3.76 -10.26 -9.76
CA ILE A 67 -4.22 -9.85 -8.43
C ILE A 67 -4.02 -8.35 -8.23
N ALA A 68 -2.84 -7.83 -8.55
CA ALA A 68 -2.56 -6.42 -8.39
C ALA A 68 -3.55 -5.58 -9.20
N TRP A 69 -3.74 -5.91 -10.49
CA TRP A 69 -4.66 -5.16 -11.35
C TRP A 69 -6.13 -5.27 -10.94
N HIS A 70 -6.55 -6.40 -10.38
CA HIS A 70 -7.92 -6.64 -9.92
C HIS A 70 -8.23 -5.83 -8.66
N TYR A 71 -7.34 -5.85 -7.67
CA TYR A 71 -7.57 -5.21 -6.37
C TYR A 71 -6.97 -3.80 -6.25
N LYS A 72 -6.18 -3.37 -7.24
CA LYS A 72 -5.39 -2.12 -7.21
C LYS A 72 -4.42 -2.05 -6.02
N ILE A 73 -3.81 -3.19 -5.69
CA ILE A 73 -2.82 -3.30 -4.60
C ILE A 73 -1.53 -3.88 -5.18
N PRO A 74 -0.44 -3.08 -5.29
CA PRO A 74 0.82 -3.56 -5.87
C PRO A 74 1.67 -4.34 -4.86
N TYR A 75 1.45 -4.11 -3.56
CA TYR A 75 2.20 -4.69 -2.46
C TYR A 75 1.91 -6.20 -2.27
N PRO A 76 2.84 -6.96 -1.65
CA PRO A 76 2.59 -8.36 -1.36
C PRO A 76 1.44 -8.47 -0.36
N ARG A 77 0.45 -9.30 -0.67
CA ARG A 77 -0.62 -9.62 0.28
C ARG A 77 -0.12 -10.68 1.25
N VAL A 78 -0.12 -10.37 2.54
CA VAL A 78 0.12 -11.38 3.58
C VAL A 78 -1.01 -12.41 3.51
N HIS A 79 -0.66 -13.69 3.44
CA HIS A 79 -1.64 -14.78 3.34
C HIS A 79 -1.96 -15.30 4.74
N ASN A 80 -3.25 -15.37 5.06
CA ASN A 80 -3.86 -16.13 6.15
C ASN A 80 -3.06 -16.14 7.45
N LEU A 81 -2.88 -14.96 8.06
CA LEU A 81 -2.64 -14.94 9.50
C LEU A 81 -3.91 -15.47 10.18
N PRO A 82 -3.80 -16.40 11.15
CA PRO A 82 -4.96 -16.87 11.89
C PRO A 82 -5.64 -15.66 12.54
N LEU A 83 -6.97 -15.71 12.62
CA LEU A 83 -7.76 -14.66 13.28
C LEU A 83 -7.23 -14.50 14.72
N GLY A 84 -6.65 -13.34 15.03
CA GLY A 84 -6.02 -13.06 16.33
C GLY A 84 -4.48 -13.06 16.36
N ALA A 85 -3.80 -13.38 15.26
CA ALA A 85 -2.37 -13.10 15.14
C ALA A 85 -2.15 -11.59 14.90
N PHE A 86 -2.07 -10.83 15.98
CA PHE A 86 -1.55 -9.47 15.90
C PHE A 86 -0.03 -9.54 15.87
N ILE A 87 0.61 -8.90 14.89
CA ILE A 87 2.01 -8.54 15.02
C ILE A 87 2.00 -7.38 16.01
N GLU A 88 2.50 -7.61 17.23
CA GLU A 88 2.67 -6.54 18.21
C GLU A 88 3.45 -5.42 17.54
N LYS A 89 2.78 -4.27 17.36
CA LYS A 89 3.47 -3.07 16.89
C LYS A 89 4.49 -2.76 17.99
N PRO A 90 5.80 -2.60 17.68
CA PRO A 90 6.74 -2.17 18.69
C PRO A 90 6.19 -0.89 19.31
N GLU A 91 6.17 -0.83 20.63
CA GLU A 91 5.68 0.32 21.38
C GLU A 91 6.57 1.52 21.05
N THR A 92 6.23 2.23 19.97
CA THR A 92 6.75 3.57 19.78
C THR A 92 5.99 4.43 20.78
N GLU A 93 6.68 4.82 21.83
CA GLU A 93 6.21 5.85 22.76
C GLU A 93 5.95 7.12 21.96
N TYR A 94 4.70 7.30 21.51
CA TYR A 94 4.26 8.57 20.98
C TYR A 94 4.11 9.48 22.19
N GLN A 95 5.12 10.32 22.43
CA GLN A 95 4.99 11.45 23.34
C GLN A 95 3.90 12.35 22.76
N ILE A 96 2.69 12.23 23.28
CA ILE A 96 1.61 13.19 23.02
C ILE A 96 2.15 14.51 23.58
N PRO A 97 2.36 15.56 22.77
CA PRO A 97 2.75 16.87 23.28
C PRO A 97 1.58 17.42 24.09
N SER A 98 1.59 17.15 25.40
CA SER A 98 0.53 17.54 26.32
C SER A 98 0.56 19.04 26.66
N GLN A 99 1.49 19.80 26.07
CA GLN A 99 1.74 21.20 26.42
C GLN A 99 1.54 22.20 25.27
N GLU A 100 1.16 21.77 24.06
CA GLU A 100 0.89 22.68 22.92
C GLU A 100 -0.54 22.61 22.37
N MET A 101 -1.46 21.93 23.04
CA MET A 101 -2.87 22.27 22.88
C MET A 101 -3.14 23.43 23.84
N GLY A 102 -3.13 24.65 23.33
CA GLY A 102 -3.61 25.82 24.06
C GLY A 102 -4.95 25.48 24.72
N SER A 103 -5.12 25.92 25.97
CA SER A 103 -6.39 25.79 26.68
C SER A 103 -7.52 26.30 25.81
N LEU A 104 -8.53 25.46 25.58
CA LEU A 104 -9.75 25.80 24.83
C LEU A 104 -10.71 26.68 25.66
N ASP A 105 -10.17 27.54 26.52
CA ASP A 105 -10.97 28.20 27.57
C ASP A 105 -10.92 29.73 27.62
N ASP A 106 -10.20 30.45 26.73
CA ASP A 106 -10.04 31.91 26.93
C ASP A 106 -10.58 32.85 25.84
N ASP A 107 -11.34 32.43 24.82
CA ASP A 107 -11.77 33.37 23.76
C ASP A 107 -13.24 33.24 23.27
N LEU A 108 -14.19 32.87 24.15
CA LEU A 108 -15.62 32.91 23.80
C LEU A 108 -16.34 34.23 24.18
N ASP A 109 -15.65 35.12 24.89
CA ASP A 109 -16.22 36.40 25.34
C ASP A 109 -15.80 37.61 24.49
N ASP A 110 -14.74 37.48 23.68
CA ASP A 110 -14.18 38.58 22.87
C ASP A 110 -14.49 38.49 21.37
N LEU A 111 -15.40 37.61 20.93
CA LEU A 111 -15.90 37.65 19.55
C LEU A 111 -16.93 38.79 19.38
N PRO A 112 -16.63 39.88 18.64
CA PRO A 112 -17.61 40.93 18.40
C PRO A 112 -18.73 40.38 17.49
N GLY A 113 -19.91 40.15 18.07
CA GLY A 113 -21.13 39.91 17.27
C GLY A 113 -22.06 38.80 17.75
N LEU A 114 -21.77 38.05 18.82
CA LEU A 114 -22.68 37.02 19.32
C LEU A 114 -23.40 37.47 20.61
N SER A 115 -24.56 38.08 20.39
CA SER A 115 -25.54 38.45 21.43
C SER A 115 -25.96 37.24 22.27
N LYS A 116 -25.61 37.23 23.57
CA LYS A 116 -26.08 36.26 24.56
C LYS A 116 -27.50 36.62 25.04
N SER A 117 -28.56 36.06 24.44
CA SER A 117 -29.90 35.93 25.07
C SER A 117 -30.85 35.18 24.14
N ARG A 118 -31.60 34.13 24.52
CA ARG A 118 -32.46 34.00 25.71
C ARG A 118 -32.58 32.52 26.11
N ARG A 119 -32.35 32.19 27.39
CA ARG A 119 -32.88 30.95 27.97
C ARG A 119 -34.41 31.05 27.97
N CYS A 120 -35.06 30.15 27.23
CA CYS A 120 -36.49 29.93 27.35
C CYS A 120 -36.76 29.32 28.74
N LYS A 121 -37.26 30.14 29.68
CA LYS A 121 -37.86 29.62 30.91
C LYS A 121 -39.24 29.07 30.53
N ILE A 122 -39.37 27.75 30.51
CA ILE A 122 -40.66 27.08 30.41
C ILE A 122 -41.37 27.25 31.76
N LEU A 123 -42.61 27.72 31.68
CA LEU A 123 -43.55 27.98 32.76
C LEU A 123 -43.90 26.69 33.52
N GLN A 124 -43.97 26.77 34.84
CA GLN A 124 -45.01 26.16 35.69
C GLN A 124 -45.28 27.08 36.87
#